data_AF-A0A1S3IQL8-F1
#
_entry.id   AF-A0A1S3IQL8-F1
#
_cell.length_a   1.000
_cell.length_b   1.000
_cell.length_c   1.000
_cell.angle_alpha   90.00
_cell.angle_beta   90.00
_cell.angle_gamma   90.00
#
_symmetry.space_group_name_H-M   'P 1'
#
loop_
_entity.id
_entity.type
_entity.pdbx_description
1 polymer ?
#
loop_
_entity_poly.entity_id
_entity_poly.type
_entity_poly.pdbx_seq_one_letter_code
_entity_poly.pdbx_strand_id
1 'polypeptide(L)'
;MGRKVIVATCSLNQWAMDFEGNMQRILQSIHEAKSKGATYRLGPELDIPGYGCQDHFLESDTFLHSFQVLAQLLKSPICQDIICDVGMPVKHKNVAYNCRVLFLN
;
A
#
# COMPACT_ATOMS: atom_id res chain seq x y z
N MET A 1 -15.91 24.89 -18.11
CA MET A 1 -16.28 24.10 -16.91
C MET A 1 -15.06 23.28 -16.50
N GLY A 2 -14.52 23.49 -15.30
CA GLY A 2 -13.39 22.70 -14.80
C GLY A 2 -13.84 21.30 -14.38
N ARG A 3 -13.08 20.26 -14.73
CA ARG A 3 -13.29 18.91 -14.20
C ARG A 3 -12.76 18.89 -12.76
N LYS A 4 -13.60 18.56 -11.78
CA LYS A 4 -13.20 18.42 -10.37
C LYS A 4 -12.65 17.03 -10.15
N VAL A 5 -11.61 16.92 -9.32
CA VAL A 5 -11.04 15.66 -8.84
C VAL A 5 -10.94 15.72 -7.32
N ILE A 6 -11.12 14.57 -6.66
CA ILE A 6 -10.95 14.42 -5.22
C ILE A 6 -9.87 13.36 -5.02
N VAL A 7 -8.83 13.71 -4.28
CA VAL A 7 -7.70 12.84 -3.97
C VAL A 7 -7.53 12.76 -2.46
N ALA A 8 -7.04 11.63 -1.97
CA ALA A 8 -6.82 11.39 -0.56
C ALA A 8 -5.34 11.07 -0.30
N THR A 9 -4.87 11.49 0.87
CA THR A 9 -3.63 11.02 1.49
C THR A 9 -3.93 10.59 2.92
N CYS A 10 -3.06 9.77 3.50
CA CYS A 10 -3.23 9.27 4.86
C CYS A 10 -1.88 9.12 5.56
N SER A 11 -1.92 9.18 6.89
CA SER A 11 -0.84 8.73 7.75
C SER A 11 -1.34 7.49 8.48
N LEU A 12 -0.56 6.41 8.47
CA LEU A 12 -0.92 5.14 9.06
C LEU A 12 0.06 4.78 10.17
N ASN A 13 -0.47 4.29 11.28
CA ASN A 13 0.32 3.75 12.38
C ASN A 13 0.73 2.30 12.06
N GLN A 14 1.60 2.13 11.07
CA GLN A 14 2.12 0.82 10.68
C GLN A 14 3.12 0.30 11.69
N TRP A 15 3.19 -1.03 11.79
CA TRP A 15 4.16 -1.71 12.64
C TRP A 15 5.05 -2.59 11.77
N ALA A 16 6.36 -2.54 12.01
CA ALA A 16 7.33 -3.30 11.25
C ALA A 16 6.98 -4.79 11.31
N MET A 17 6.90 -5.43 10.14
CA MET A 17 6.60 -6.86 9.97
C MET A 17 5.17 -7.31 10.34
N ASP A 18 4.30 -6.40 10.78
CA ASP A 18 2.87 -6.68 11.04
C ASP A 18 2.06 -6.66 9.74
N PHE A 19 2.31 -7.60 8.83
CA PHE A 19 1.70 -7.62 7.49
C PHE A 19 0.17 -7.63 7.52
N GLU A 20 -0.43 -8.40 8.43
CA GLU A 20 -1.88 -8.47 8.58
C GLU A 20 -2.44 -7.13 9.07
N GLY A 21 -1.93 -6.58 10.19
CA GLY A 21 -2.41 -5.31 10.71
C GLY A 21 -2.15 -4.16 9.73
N ASN A 22 -1.01 -4.15 9.06
CA ASN A 22 -0.67 -3.13 8.06
C ASN A 22 -1.64 -3.17 6.88
N MET A 23 -1.99 -4.37 6.39
CA MET A 23 -3.00 -4.55 5.35
C MET A 23 -4.36 -4.01 5.79
N GLN A 24 -4.81 -4.33 7.01
CA GLN A 24 -6.10 -3.86 7.52
C GLN A 24 -6.15 -2.32 7.61
N ARG A 25 -5.07 -1.67 8.06
CA ARG A 25 -4.97 -0.20 8.11
C ARG A 25 -4.96 0.43 6.72
N ILE A 26 -4.31 -0.21 5.73
CA ILE A 26 -4.37 0.22 4.32
C ILE A 26 -5.81 0.14 3.81
N LEU A 27 -6.48 -1.01 3.95
CA LEU A 27 -7.87 -1.21 3.50
C LEU A 27 -8.83 -0.20 4.14
N GLN A 28 -8.70 0.04 5.45
CA GLN A 28 -9.51 1.01 6.17
C GLN A 28 -9.33 2.43 5.59
N SER A 29 -8.10 2.84 5.31
CA SER A 29 -7.85 4.17 4.72
C SER A 29 -8.37 4.30 3.29
N ILE A 30 -8.35 3.22 2.50
CA ILE A 30 -8.94 3.20 1.14
C ILE A 30 -10.46 3.31 1.24
N HIS A 31 -11.07 2.59 2.19
CA HIS A 31 -12.51 2.68 2.45
C HIS A 31 -12.94 4.11 2.83
N GLU A 32 -12.19 4.77 3.72
CA GLU A 32 -12.45 6.16 4.11
C GLU A 32 -12.21 7.17 2.98
N ALA A 33 -11.21 6.94 2.12
CA ALA A 33 -10.98 7.76 0.95
C ALA A 33 -12.17 7.68 -0.03
N LYS A 34 -12.66 6.47 -0.29
CA LYS A 34 -13.82 6.23 -1.17
C LYS A 34 -15.10 6.84 -0.59
N SER A 35 -15.34 6.71 0.71
CA SER A 35 -16.54 7.29 1.34
C SER A 35 -16.57 8.82 1.27
N LYS A 36 -15.40 9.46 1.13
CA LYS A 36 -15.23 10.90 0.87
C LYS A 36 -15.18 11.27 -0.61
N GLY A 37 -15.42 10.31 -1.51
CA GLY A 37 -15.48 10.52 -2.95
C GLY A 37 -14.13 10.62 -3.66
N ALA A 38 -13.03 10.20 -3.01
CA ALA A 38 -11.71 10.22 -3.65
C ALA A 38 -11.57 9.13 -4.72
N THR A 39 -10.93 9.47 -5.83
CA THR A 39 -10.60 8.53 -6.93
C THR A 39 -9.12 8.14 -6.95
N TYR A 40 -8.34 8.68 -6.01
CA TYR A 40 -6.93 8.36 -5.78
C TYR A 40 -6.63 8.36 -4.28
N ARG A 41 -5.91 7.35 -3.79
CA ARG A 41 -5.42 7.26 -2.40
C ARG A 41 -3.89 7.10 -2.39
N LEU A 42 -3.21 8.04 -1.73
CA LEU A 42 -1.78 7.99 -1.42
C LEU A 42 -1.54 7.43 -0.01
N GLY A 43 -0.79 6.32 0.08
CA GLY A 43 -0.28 5.78 1.34
C GLY A 43 1.13 6.27 1.70
N PRO A 44 1.57 6.08 2.97
CA PRO A 44 2.95 6.34 3.40
C PRO A 44 3.99 5.47 2.68
N GLU A 45 5.26 5.82 2.85
CA GLU A 45 6.41 5.02 2.39
C GLU A 45 6.45 3.64 3.06
N LEU A 46 6.72 2.60 2.27
CA LEU A 46 6.82 1.20 2.73
C LEU A 46 5.67 0.78 3.66
N ASP A 47 4.44 1.22 3.37
CA ASP A 47 3.29 1.00 4.25
C ASP A 47 2.87 -0.48 4.34
N ILE A 48 3.20 -1.33 3.37
CA ILE A 48 2.90 -2.77 3.45
C ILE A 48 3.70 -3.48 4.57
N PRO A 49 5.04 -3.51 4.54
CA PRO A 49 5.82 -4.13 5.62
C PRO A 49 5.98 -3.23 6.85
N GLY A 50 5.76 -1.92 6.70
CA GLY A 50 6.18 -0.90 7.65
C GLY A 50 7.58 -0.38 7.33
N TYR A 51 7.81 0.93 7.48
CA TYR A 51 9.10 1.55 7.18
C TYR A 51 10.26 1.02 8.04
N GLY A 52 9.99 0.77 9.32
CA GLY A 52 10.99 0.45 10.34
C GLY A 52 11.48 -1.00 10.36
N CYS A 53 11.47 -1.73 9.24
CA CYS A 53 11.91 -3.14 9.21
C CYS A 53 13.43 -3.34 9.36
N GLN A 54 14.25 -2.30 9.13
CA GLN A 54 15.72 -2.39 9.27
C GLN A 54 16.30 -3.59 8.49
N ASP A 55 17.16 -4.39 9.11
CA ASP A 55 17.84 -5.54 8.49
C ASP A 55 16.87 -6.66 8.07
N HIS A 56 15.60 -6.65 8.48
CA HIS A 56 14.61 -7.56 7.89
C HIS A 56 14.45 -7.32 6.37
N PHE A 57 14.81 -6.15 5.83
CA PHE A 57 14.89 -5.96 4.38
C PHE A 57 15.99 -6.80 3.69
N LEU A 58 16.85 -7.49 4.44
CA LEU A 58 17.79 -8.49 3.91
C LEU A 58 17.17 -9.89 3.81
N GLU A 59 16.04 -10.12 4.50
CA GLU A 59 15.31 -11.39 4.51
C GLU A 59 14.38 -11.46 3.29
N SER A 60 14.36 -12.61 2.60
CA SER A 60 13.45 -12.82 1.46
C SER A 60 11.98 -12.73 1.84
N ASP A 61 11.68 -13.05 3.10
CA ASP A 61 10.30 -13.16 3.61
C ASP A 61 9.63 -11.79 3.66
N THR A 62 10.36 -10.70 3.92
CA THR A 62 9.80 -9.34 3.86
C THR A 62 9.28 -9.01 2.46
N PHE A 63 9.97 -9.45 1.40
CA PHE A 63 9.50 -9.28 0.02
C PHE A 63 8.31 -10.20 -0.27
N LEU A 64 8.41 -11.48 0.10
CA LEU A 64 7.37 -12.48 -0.12
C LEU A 64 6.04 -12.05 0.51
N HIS A 65 6.06 -11.71 1.79
CA HIS A 65 4.86 -11.29 2.52
C HIS A 65 4.32 -9.95 2.02
N SER A 66 5.19 -9.03 1.58
CA SER A 66 4.73 -7.80 0.93
C SER A 66 3.95 -8.09 -0.36
N PHE A 67 4.42 -9.04 -1.18
CA PHE A 67 3.69 -9.46 -2.38
C PHE A 67 2.39 -10.21 -2.07
N GLN A 68 2.34 -10.98 -0.98
CA GLN A 68 1.11 -11.63 -0.52
C GLN A 68 0.06 -10.60 -0.09
N VAL A 69 0.45 -9.57 0.68
CA VAL A 69 -0.42 -8.45 1.02
C VAL A 69 -0.89 -7.72 -0.23
N LEU A 70 0.01 -7.39 -1.17
CA LEU A 70 -0.37 -6.77 -2.44
C LEU A 70 -1.41 -7.61 -3.19
N ALA A 71 -1.24 -8.93 -3.25
CA ALA A 71 -2.21 -9.82 -3.89
C ALA A 71 -3.59 -9.81 -3.20
N GLN A 72 -3.64 -9.66 -1.88
CA GLN A 72 -4.91 -9.49 -1.15
C GLN A 72 -5.55 -8.13 -1.43
N LEU A 73 -4.76 -7.06 -1.47
CA LEU A 73 -5.23 -5.72 -1.83
C LEU A 73 -5.83 -5.70 -3.24
N LEU A 74 -5.16 -6.35 -4.21
CA LEU A 74 -5.63 -6.48 -5.58
C LEU A 74 -6.95 -7.27 -5.70
N LYS A 75 -7.21 -8.22 -4.81
CA LYS A 75 -8.46 -9.01 -4.79
C LYS A 75 -9.59 -8.34 -4.02
N SER A 76 -9.28 -7.32 -3.22
CA SER A 76 -10.26 -6.72 -2.31
C SER A 76 -11.26 -5.85 -3.08
N PRO A 77 -12.58 -6.05 -2.87
CA PRO A 77 -13.61 -5.19 -3.47
C PRO A 77 -13.54 -3.75 -2.95
N ILE A 78 -12.88 -3.52 -1.80
CA ILE A 78 -12.65 -2.19 -1.26
C ILE A 78 -11.82 -1.34 -2.23
N CYS A 79 -10.87 -1.96 -2.94
CA CYS A 79 -9.92 -1.28 -3.83
C CYS A 79 -10.46 -1.00 -5.24
N GLN A 80 -11.70 -1.39 -5.57
CA GLN A 80 -12.29 -1.16 -6.90
C GLN A 80 -12.53 0.33 -7.17
N ASP A 81 -12.41 0.78 -8.42
CA ASP A 81 -12.76 2.15 -8.85
C ASP A 81 -11.97 3.28 -8.12
N ILE A 82 -10.83 2.97 -7.50
CA ILE A 82 -9.93 3.94 -6.88
C ILE A 82 -8.47 3.57 -7.18
N ILE A 83 -7.67 4.55 -7.64
CA ILE A 83 -6.24 4.33 -7.81
C ILE A 83 -5.59 4.23 -6.43
N CYS A 84 -4.92 3.12 -6.17
CA CYS A 84 -4.23 2.85 -4.92
C CYS A 84 -2.72 2.96 -5.12
N ASP A 85 -2.08 3.83 -4.34
CA ASP A 85 -0.63 4.00 -4.29
C ASP A 85 -0.13 3.53 -2.92
N VAL A 86 0.56 2.39 -2.91
CA VAL A 86 1.11 1.73 -1.72
C VAL A 86 2.63 1.59 -1.82
N GLY A 87 3.31 1.41 -0.68
CA GLY A 87 4.75 1.25 -0.59
C GLY A 87 5.15 -0.17 -0.21
N MET A 88 6.10 -0.76 -0.95
CA MET A 88 6.72 -2.04 -0.58
C MET A 88 8.13 -2.20 -1.15
N PRO A 89 8.97 -3.07 -0.57
CA PRO A 89 10.26 -3.42 -1.14
C PRO A 89 10.06 -4.31 -2.37
N VAL A 90 10.81 -4.04 -3.43
CA VAL A 90 10.79 -4.84 -4.66
C VAL A 90 12.20 -5.22 -5.05
N LYS A 91 12.42 -6.49 -5.36
CA LYS A 91 13.68 -6.98 -5.90
C LYS A 91 13.61 -7.02 -7.41
N HIS A 92 14.38 -6.17 -8.09
CA HIS A 92 14.50 -6.15 -9.54
C HIS A 92 15.95 -6.42 -9.96
N LYS A 93 16.16 -7.49 -10.73
CA LYS A 93 17.50 -7.91 -11.20
C LYS A 93 18.52 -8.01 -10.05
N ASN A 94 18.15 -8.72 -8.98
CA ASN A 94 18.92 -8.91 -7.75
C ASN A 94 19.23 -7.64 -6.92
N VAL A 95 18.66 -6.49 -7.27
CA VAL A 95 18.78 -5.26 -6.49
C VAL A 95 17.47 -4.99 -5.77
N ALA A 96 17.55 -4.69 -4.47
CA ALA A 96 16.40 -4.29 -3.67
C ALA A 96 16.15 -2.79 -3.82
N TYR A 97 14.90 -2.42 -4.05
CA TYR A 97 14.45 -1.04 -4.17
C TYR A 97 13.30 -0.77 -3.22
N ASN A 98 13.25 0.45 -2.69
CA ASN A 98 12.07 1.01 -2.07
C ASN A 98 11.15 1.55 -3.16
N CYS A 99 9.95 0.99 -3.29
CA CYS A 99 9.09 1.25 -4.44
C CYS A 99 7.69 1.72 -4.04
N ARG A 100 7.11 2.50 -4.94
CA ARG A 100 5.66 2.73 -5.03
C ARG A 100 5.07 1.71 -5.98
N VAL A 101 3.97 1.09 -5.59
CA VAL A 101 3.18 0.18 -6.45
C VAL A 101 1.81 0.82 -6.64
N LEU A 102 1.52 1.22 -7.87
CA LEU A 102 0.25 1.79 -8.26
C LEU A 102 -0.60 0.71 -8.94
N PHE A 103 -1.85 0.58 -8.51
CA PHE A 103 -2.82 -0.30 -9.16
C PHE A 103 -4.21 0.34 -9.17
N LEU A 104 -5.01 -0.10 -10.14
CA LEU A 104 -6.41 0.23 -10.32
C LEU A 104 -7.10 -1.05 -10.78
N ASN A 105 -8.13 -1.45 -10.06
CA ASN A 105 -9.00 -2.57 -10.41
C ASN A 105 -10.32 -2.04 -10.97
#